data_AF-A0A519N4L1-F1
#
_entry.id   AF-A0A519N4L1-F1
#
_cell.length_a   1.000
_cell.length_b   1.000
_cell.length_c   1.000
_cell.angle_alpha   90.00
_cell.angle_beta   90.00
_cell.angle_gamma   90.00
#
_symmetry.space_group_name_H-M   'P 1'
#
loop_
_entity.id
_entity.type
_entity.pdbx_description
1 polymer ?
#
loop_
_entity_poly.entity_id
_entity_poly.type
_entity_poly.pdbx_seq_one_letter_code
_entity_poly.pdbx_strand_id
1 'polypeptide(L)'
;MKKLLFAALIAVSMNSHAQLSAFINGKEIKAGATVSKKDLASLQISFKNPKKVTIISGAAVLYAQLLDADKKDIQMFFIQKEGYVAIEDFYKTSPATKKFKVFGEGGFPVRGNTLDWLLTSANGQEKEKTIQVKIGFYVVEEIGYQKYGEQVQLLQPLVFNVPIWDDKNLPLPFLGLTIDKTNVPGDVDTKQNGSIDDSRTDVGYRLRNKEIWYSAYTLSSDKFPGLNAKEVADDFIHAATLYANYNNLYDSKKPFKDYDIAKFTLPWDDINDMLESKWRISKMSYQEDKSLKKADLMTKFEEVTINGLKGYKFQSNTAEREHINAYKWTERGQFVIYILEHPTDPKRTLVVSSSVGNQKNTLEETDTVLKNFINGIKK
;
A
#
# COMPACT_ATOMS: atom_id res chain seq x y z
N MET A 1 46.73 -18.47 -41.20
CA MET A 1 45.59 -17.58 -40.85
C MET A 1 44.38 -18.08 -41.65
N LYS A 2 43.16 -18.22 -41.16
CA LYS A 2 42.49 -18.05 -39.86
C LYS A 2 41.10 -18.69 -40.08
N LYS A 3 40.40 -19.08 -39.00
CA LYS A 3 38.98 -19.49 -38.93
C LYS A 3 38.68 -20.95 -39.32
N LEU A 4 38.48 -21.80 -38.30
CA LEU A 4 37.28 -22.63 -38.14
C LEU A 4 37.32 -23.43 -36.81
N LEU A 5 36.15 -23.49 -36.16
CA LEU A 5 35.75 -24.30 -34.99
C LEU A 5 36.37 -23.90 -33.63
N PHE A 6 35.60 -23.73 -32.54
CA PHE A 6 34.59 -24.65 -32.04
C PHE A 6 33.38 -23.94 -31.40
N ALA A 7 32.24 -24.08 -32.06
CA ALA A 7 30.98 -24.30 -31.38
C ALA A 7 30.98 -25.79 -30.96
N ALA A 8 31.48 -26.09 -29.77
CA ALA A 8 31.33 -27.40 -29.15
C ALA A 8 30.15 -27.35 -28.18
N LEU A 9 29.11 -28.09 -28.54
CA LEU A 9 28.11 -28.68 -27.65
C LEU A 9 28.61 -28.84 -26.20
N ILE A 10 27.88 -28.24 -25.26
CA ILE A 10 27.56 -28.91 -24.00
C ILE A 10 26.07 -29.29 -24.08
N ALA A 11 25.76 -30.27 -24.91
CA ALA A 11 24.63 -31.16 -24.68
C ALA A 11 25.19 -32.36 -23.89
N VAL A 12 25.33 -32.19 -22.57
CA VAL A 12 25.61 -33.29 -21.65
C VAL A 12 24.48 -33.35 -20.63
N SER A 13 23.59 -34.30 -20.89
CA SER A 13 22.52 -34.86 -20.05
C SER A 13 21.54 -33.87 -19.41
N MET A 14 20.36 -33.83 -20.01
CA MET A 14 19.09 -33.57 -19.33
C MET A 14 18.83 -34.67 -18.29
N ASN A 15 19.50 -34.57 -17.14
CA ASN A 15 18.92 -35.04 -15.88
C ASN A 15 18.64 -33.79 -15.07
N SER A 16 17.35 -33.42 -15.02
CA SER A 16 16.76 -32.30 -14.28
C SER A 16 16.85 -32.50 -12.76
N HIS A 17 18.05 -32.74 -12.24
CA HIS A 17 18.29 -32.66 -10.81
C HIS A 17 18.36 -31.18 -10.44
N ALA A 18 17.28 -30.64 -9.85
CA ALA A 18 17.27 -29.29 -9.29
C ALA A 18 18.53 -29.08 -8.45
N GLN A 19 19.38 -28.14 -8.86
CA GLN A 19 20.69 -27.90 -8.23
C GLN A 19 20.58 -26.93 -7.03
N LEU A 20 19.44 -26.25 -6.91
CA LEU A 20 19.01 -25.48 -5.75
C LEU A 20 17.81 -26.17 -5.11
N SER A 21 17.81 -26.20 -3.78
CA SER A 21 16.66 -26.57 -2.97
C SER A 21 16.27 -25.38 -2.11
N ALA A 22 14.97 -25.17 -1.94
CA ALA A 22 14.43 -24.19 -1.02
C ALA A 22 13.67 -24.92 0.09
N PHE A 23 13.70 -24.37 1.29
CA PHE A 23 13.05 -24.95 2.46
C PHE A 23 12.24 -23.87 3.18
N ILE A 24 11.03 -24.23 3.59
CA ILE A 24 10.15 -23.42 4.43
C ILE A 24 9.84 -24.25 5.66
N ASN A 25 10.06 -23.69 6.85
CA ASN A 25 9.93 -24.39 8.13
C ASN A 25 10.66 -25.75 8.13
N GLY A 26 11.86 -25.78 7.52
CA GLY A 26 12.70 -26.97 7.40
C GLY A 26 12.29 -27.99 6.33
N LYS A 27 11.13 -27.84 5.66
CA LYS A 27 10.62 -28.76 4.64
C LYS A 27 10.96 -28.27 3.23
N GLU A 28 11.44 -29.16 2.36
CA GLU A 28 11.78 -28.83 0.96
C GLU A 28 10.53 -28.44 0.18
N ILE A 29 10.59 -27.33 -0.57
CA ILE A 29 9.52 -26.87 -1.45
C ILE A 29 9.87 -27.15 -2.92
N LYS A 30 8.85 -27.44 -3.73
CA LYS A 30 9.00 -27.66 -5.17
C LYS A 30 8.76 -26.37 -5.94
N ALA A 31 9.33 -26.28 -7.14
CA ALA A 31 8.97 -25.20 -8.07
C ALA A 31 7.46 -25.21 -8.36
N GLY A 32 6.86 -24.03 -8.45
CA GLY A 32 5.43 -23.80 -8.62
C GLY A 32 4.58 -23.97 -7.36
N ALA A 33 5.18 -24.36 -6.22
CA ALA A 33 4.44 -24.51 -4.97
C ALA A 33 3.83 -23.18 -4.49
N THR A 34 2.76 -23.28 -3.72
CA THR A 34 2.16 -22.15 -3.00
C THR A 34 2.56 -22.22 -1.53
N VAL A 35 3.11 -21.13 -1.01
CA VAL A 35 3.62 -21.01 0.37
C VAL A 35 2.87 -19.89 1.09
N SER A 36 2.57 -20.10 2.37
CA SER A 36 1.95 -19.08 3.22
C SER A 36 2.90 -17.90 3.44
N LYS A 37 2.40 -16.66 3.33
CA LYS A 37 3.19 -15.46 3.62
C LYS A 37 3.78 -15.45 5.03
N LYS A 38 3.10 -16.06 6.01
CA LYS A 38 3.57 -16.15 7.40
C LYS A 38 4.81 -17.02 7.55
N ASP A 39 4.97 -18.00 6.68
CA ASP A 39 6.09 -18.95 6.73
C ASP A 39 7.30 -18.45 5.92
N LEU A 40 7.13 -17.41 5.10
CA LEU A 40 8.16 -16.92 4.18
C LEU A 40 9.44 -16.47 4.91
N ALA A 41 9.32 -15.92 6.12
CA ALA A 41 10.47 -15.54 6.94
C ALA A 41 11.40 -16.72 7.29
N SER A 42 10.90 -17.96 7.24
CA SER A 42 11.68 -19.18 7.49
C SER A 42 12.46 -19.68 6.27
N LEU A 43 12.39 -18.96 5.13
CA LEU A 43 13.00 -19.40 3.88
C LEU A 43 14.50 -19.65 4.04
N GLN A 44 14.88 -20.86 3.66
CA GLN A 44 16.26 -21.29 3.54
C GLN A 44 16.55 -21.81 2.14
N ILE A 45 17.76 -21.58 1.64
CA ILE A 45 18.23 -22.05 0.34
C ILE A 45 19.43 -22.97 0.56
N SER A 46 19.54 -24.06 -0.19
CA SER A 46 20.76 -24.88 -0.23
C SER A 46 21.08 -25.31 -1.66
N PHE A 47 22.33 -25.73 -1.86
CA PHE A 47 22.74 -26.42 -3.08
C PHE A 47 22.47 -27.92 -2.93
N LYS A 48 21.98 -28.58 -3.98
CA LYS A 48 21.71 -30.03 -3.95
C LYS A 48 22.84 -30.85 -4.56
N ASN A 49 23.45 -30.37 -5.64
CA ASN A 49 24.63 -30.94 -6.33
C ASN A 49 25.09 -29.97 -7.43
N PRO A 50 25.86 -28.92 -7.10
CA PRO A 50 26.24 -27.93 -8.08
C PRO A 50 27.26 -28.51 -9.08
N LYS A 51 27.02 -28.28 -10.38
CA LYS A 51 28.02 -28.59 -11.42
C LYS A 51 29.17 -27.61 -11.25
N LYS A 52 30.41 -28.11 -11.23
CA LYS A 52 31.60 -27.26 -11.28
C LYS A 52 31.60 -26.51 -12.61
N VAL A 53 31.56 -25.19 -12.54
CA VAL A 53 31.67 -24.32 -13.72
C VAL A 53 33.12 -23.86 -13.81
N THR A 54 33.67 -23.79 -15.02
CA THR A 54 35.03 -23.28 -15.26
C THR A 54 35.13 -21.83 -14.81
N ILE A 55 36.32 -21.44 -14.35
CA ILE A 55 36.66 -20.13 -13.78
C ILE A 55 36.13 -18.99 -14.65
N ILE A 56 35.32 -18.11 -14.05
CA ILE A 56 34.93 -16.81 -14.62
C ILE A 56 35.48 -15.76 -13.65
N SER A 57 36.34 -14.87 -14.13
CA SER A 57 36.72 -13.67 -13.38
C SER A 57 35.50 -12.77 -13.28
N GLY A 58 35.02 -12.43 -12.08
CA GLY A 58 33.88 -11.52 -11.93
C GLY A 58 33.14 -11.75 -10.61
N ALA A 59 31.82 -11.89 -10.65
CA ALA A 59 31.02 -12.09 -9.44
C ALA A 59 30.07 -13.30 -9.56
N ALA A 60 29.89 -14.00 -8.44
CA ALA A 60 28.90 -15.05 -8.27
C ALA A 60 27.86 -14.59 -7.24
N VAL A 61 26.58 -14.78 -7.56
CA VAL A 61 25.47 -14.22 -6.76
C VAL A 61 24.39 -15.27 -6.53
N LEU A 62 24.18 -15.64 -5.27
CA LEU A 62 23.02 -16.42 -4.83
C LEU A 62 21.95 -15.46 -4.35
N TYR A 63 20.75 -15.55 -4.92
CA TYR A 63 19.70 -14.58 -4.67
C TYR A 63 18.33 -15.22 -4.41
N ALA A 64 17.49 -14.48 -3.69
CA ALA A 64 16.05 -14.62 -3.64
C ALA A 64 15.45 -13.28 -4.07
N GLN A 65 14.61 -13.31 -5.10
CA GLN A 65 13.99 -12.14 -5.70
C GLN A 65 12.47 -12.23 -5.49
N LEU A 66 11.88 -11.15 -4.98
CA LEU A 66 10.44 -10.99 -4.89
C LEU A 66 9.95 -10.26 -6.13
N LEU A 67 8.97 -10.83 -6.81
CA LEU A 67 8.38 -10.29 -8.03
C LEU A 67 6.87 -10.11 -7.86
N ASP A 68 6.33 -9.09 -8.51
CA ASP A 68 4.87 -8.89 -8.61
C ASP A 68 4.23 -9.87 -9.62
N ALA A 69 2.91 -9.79 -9.79
CA ALA A 69 2.17 -10.61 -10.75
C ALA A 69 2.59 -10.38 -12.21
N ASP A 70 3.12 -9.19 -12.54
CA ASP A 70 3.65 -8.83 -13.85
C ASP A 70 5.13 -9.25 -14.02
N LYS A 71 5.70 -9.97 -13.03
CA LYS A 71 7.10 -10.39 -12.95
C LYS A 71 8.10 -9.24 -12.88
N LYS A 72 7.65 -8.06 -12.42
CA LYS A 72 8.53 -6.93 -12.14
C LYS A 72 9.19 -7.11 -10.79
N ASP A 73 10.42 -6.62 -10.70
CA ASP A 73 11.19 -6.68 -9.45
C ASP A 73 10.57 -5.79 -8.38
N ILE A 74 10.27 -6.40 -7.23
CA ILE A 74 9.91 -5.69 -6.00
C ILE A 74 11.18 -5.46 -5.19
N GLN A 75 11.91 -6.54 -4.90
CA GLN A 75 13.16 -6.51 -4.12
C GLN A 75 13.98 -7.78 -4.33
N MET A 76 15.30 -7.61 -4.44
CA MET A 76 16.26 -8.71 -4.42
C MET A 76 17.03 -8.78 -3.09
N PHE A 77 17.16 -9.99 -2.55
CA PHE A 77 18.00 -10.34 -1.42
C PHE A 77 19.11 -11.25 -1.93
N PHE A 78 20.38 -10.97 -1.62
CA PHE A 78 21.46 -11.76 -2.19
C PHE A 78 22.73 -11.76 -1.33
N ILE A 79 23.53 -12.80 -1.53
CA ILE A 79 24.94 -12.84 -1.15
C ILE A 79 25.80 -12.91 -2.41
N GLN A 80 26.90 -12.17 -2.39
CA GLN A 80 27.82 -12.03 -3.51
C GLN A 80 29.24 -12.37 -3.09
N LYS A 81 29.98 -13.01 -3.99
CA LYS A 81 31.43 -13.21 -3.91
C LYS A 81 32.04 -12.72 -5.21
N GLU A 82 33.20 -12.10 -5.11
CA GLU A 82 33.90 -11.47 -6.24
C GLU A 82 35.28 -12.10 -6.44
N GLY A 83 35.83 -11.94 -7.64
CA GLY A 83 37.18 -12.33 -8.02
C GLY A 83 37.28 -13.65 -8.78
N TYR A 84 38.51 -14.00 -9.15
CA TYR A 84 38.87 -15.13 -10.01
C TYR A 84 38.51 -16.52 -9.45
N VAL A 85 38.15 -16.62 -8.18
CA VAL A 85 37.76 -17.88 -7.51
C VAL A 85 36.36 -17.80 -6.90
N ALA A 86 35.55 -16.78 -7.23
CA ALA A 86 34.26 -16.53 -6.59
C ALA A 86 33.31 -17.74 -6.60
N ILE A 87 33.24 -18.46 -7.71
CA ILE A 87 32.42 -19.67 -7.87
C ILE A 87 32.95 -20.81 -6.98
N GLU A 88 34.27 -21.01 -6.99
CA GLU A 88 34.92 -22.08 -6.23
C GLU A 88 34.80 -21.83 -4.72
N ASP A 89 34.98 -20.58 -4.28
CA ASP A 89 34.82 -20.15 -2.90
C ASP A 89 33.38 -20.33 -2.43
N PHE A 90 32.40 -20.00 -3.28
CA PHE A 90 30.99 -20.25 -2.96
C PHE A 90 30.74 -21.73 -2.66
N TYR A 91 31.21 -22.63 -3.53
CA TYR A 91 30.98 -24.07 -3.36
C TYR A 91 31.79 -24.70 -2.24
N LYS A 92 33.06 -24.30 -2.04
CA LYS A 92 33.90 -24.81 -0.94
C LYS A 92 33.34 -24.44 0.43
N THR A 93 32.88 -23.20 0.58
CA THR A 93 32.37 -22.68 1.86
C THR A 93 30.89 -23.00 2.09
N SER A 94 30.26 -23.71 1.14
CA SER A 94 28.81 -23.96 1.13
C SER A 94 28.50 -25.39 0.68
N PRO A 95 28.80 -26.40 1.54
CA PRO A 95 28.49 -27.78 1.24
C PRO A 95 26.98 -27.96 1.00
N ALA A 96 26.58 -29.03 0.31
CA ALA A 96 25.16 -29.29 0.00
C ALA A 96 24.24 -29.34 1.24
N THR A 97 24.81 -29.61 2.42
CA THR A 97 24.12 -29.60 3.71
C THR A 97 23.91 -28.21 4.30
N LYS A 98 24.63 -27.19 3.81
CA LYS A 98 24.52 -25.82 4.30
C LYS A 98 23.24 -25.19 3.79
N LYS A 99 22.39 -24.76 4.73
CA LYS A 99 21.18 -24.00 4.47
C LYS A 99 21.44 -22.53 4.78
N PHE A 100 21.29 -21.68 3.78
CA PHE A 100 21.37 -20.23 3.92
C PHE A 100 20.00 -19.68 4.28
N LYS A 101 19.90 -19.02 5.43
CA LYS A 101 18.72 -18.22 5.75
C LYS A 101 18.65 -17.02 4.80
N VAL A 102 17.46 -16.70 4.30
CA VAL A 102 17.29 -15.58 3.35
C VAL A 102 16.95 -14.28 4.07
N PHE A 103 16.01 -14.31 5.01
CA PHE A 103 15.47 -13.11 5.65
C PHE A 103 15.85 -12.99 7.12
N GLY A 104 15.81 -11.77 7.66
CA GLY A 104 16.04 -11.48 9.08
C GLY A 104 17.49 -11.64 9.52
N GLU A 105 17.71 -11.70 10.84
CA GLU A 105 19.05 -11.81 11.42
C GLU A 105 19.78 -13.08 10.95
N GLY A 106 21.04 -12.93 10.53
CA GLY A 106 21.84 -14.00 9.94
C GLY A 106 21.41 -14.44 8.53
N GLY A 107 20.45 -13.71 7.93
CA GLY A 107 20.01 -13.90 6.55
C GLY A 107 20.92 -13.23 5.53
N PHE A 108 20.42 -13.06 4.31
CA PHE A 108 21.11 -12.27 3.29
C PHE A 108 21.16 -10.79 3.69
N PRO A 109 22.24 -10.06 3.35
CA PRO A 109 22.32 -8.62 3.53
C PRO A 109 21.12 -7.91 2.91
N VAL A 110 20.46 -7.05 3.68
CA VAL A 110 19.33 -6.25 3.22
C VAL A 110 19.85 -4.97 2.58
N ARG A 111 19.56 -4.77 1.30
CA ARG A 111 19.75 -3.49 0.59
C ARG A 111 18.38 -2.98 0.16
N GLY A 112 17.70 -2.23 1.03
CA GLY A 112 16.34 -1.74 0.80
C GLY A 112 15.37 -2.13 1.92
N ASN A 113 14.12 -2.41 1.55
CA ASN A 113 13.06 -2.69 2.51
C ASN A 113 13.17 -4.10 3.11
N THR A 114 12.73 -4.23 4.36
CA THR A 114 12.64 -5.54 5.02
C THR A 114 11.51 -6.38 4.43
N LEU A 115 11.55 -7.70 4.62
CA LEU A 115 10.44 -8.57 4.21
C LEU A 115 9.12 -8.13 4.84
N ASP A 116 9.13 -7.76 6.11
CA ASP A 116 7.92 -7.35 6.84
C ASP A 116 7.29 -6.08 6.24
N TRP A 117 8.12 -5.08 5.91
CA TRP A 117 7.66 -3.89 5.21
C TRP A 117 7.04 -4.24 3.85
N LEU A 118 7.70 -5.09 3.06
CA LEU A 118 7.22 -5.50 1.74
C LEU A 118 5.88 -6.24 1.82
N LEU A 119 5.74 -7.20 2.73
CA LEU A 119 4.50 -7.96 2.92
C LEU A 119 3.36 -7.09 3.50
N THR A 120 3.71 -6.05 4.26
CA THR A 120 2.73 -5.11 4.81
C THR A 120 2.21 -4.18 3.71
N SER A 121 3.11 -3.60 2.92
CA SER A 121 2.77 -2.71 1.80
C SER A 121 2.03 -3.43 0.67
N ALA A 122 2.28 -4.72 0.47
CA ALA A 122 1.61 -5.53 -0.57
C ALA A 122 0.13 -5.84 -0.28
N ASN A 123 -0.34 -5.67 0.97
CA ASN A 123 -1.74 -5.93 1.29
C ASN A 123 -2.62 -4.90 0.60
N GLY A 124 -3.57 -5.37 -0.21
CA GLY A 124 -4.50 -4.48 -0.91
C GLY A 124 -4.03 -4.02 -2.29
N GLN A 125 -2.77 -4.29 -2.67
CA GLN A 125 -2.23 -4.01 -4.00
C GLN A 125 -2.61 -5.12 -4.98
N GLU A 126 -3.30 -4.78 -6.07
CA GLU A 126 -3.80 -5.75 -7.04
C GLU A 126 -2.66 -6.54 -7.70
N LYS A 127 -1.54 -5.87 -7.98
CA LYS A 127 -0.36 -6.50 -8.59
C LYS A 127 0.41 -7.42 -7.66
N GLU A 128 0.19 -7.29 -6.35
CA GLU A 128 0.92 -8.04 -5.33
C GLU A 128 -0.01 -8.99 -4.56
N LYS A 129 -1.19 -9.28 -5.12
CA LYS A 129 -2.09 -10.37 -4.68
C LYS A 129 -1.37 -11.67 -4.41
N THR A 130 -0.47 -12.02 -5.31
CA THR A 130 0.49 -13.10 -5.13
C THR A 130 1.86 -12.59 -5.52
N ILE A 131 2.80 -12.69 -4.60
CA ILE A 131 4.22 -12.42 -4.87
C ILE A 131 4.86 -13.72 -5.35
N GLN A 132 5.67 -13.64 -6.40
CA GLN A 132 6.53 -14.75 -6.81
C GLN A 132 7.89 -14.62 -6.14
N VAL A 133 8.37 -15.71 -5.55
CA VAL A 133 9.72 -15.80 -5.02
C VAL A 133 10.56 -16.60 -6.00
N LYS A 134 11.52 -15.93 -6.63
CA LYS A 134 12.47 -16.53 -7.56
C LYS A 134 13.82 -16.67 -6.88
N ILE A 135 14.27 -17.91 -6.72
CA ILE A 135 15.58 -18.25 -6.19
C ILE A 135 16.47 -18.65 -7.35
N GLY A 136 17.67 -18.11 -7.40
CA GLY A 136 18.61 -18.46 -8.45
C GLY A 136 20.06 -18.21 -8.05
N PHE A 137 20.94 -18.64 -8.95
CA PHE A 137 22.36 -18.45 -8.83
C PHE A 137 22.92 -18.07 -10.20
N TYR A 138 23.45 -16.86 -10.30
CA TYR A 138 24.05 -16.36 -11.55
C TYR A 138 25.50 -15.95 -11.34
N VAL A 139 26.19 -15.83 -12.46
CA VAL A 139 27.54 -15.27 -12.53
C VAL A 139 27.58 -14.15 -13.55
N VAL A 140 28.47 -13.21 -13.31
CA VAL A 140 28.81 -12.15 -14.25
C VAL A 140 30.32 -12.12 -14.42
N GLU A 141 30.77 -12.03 -15.66
CA GLU A 141 32.19 -11.85 -15.98
C GLU A 141 32.58 -10.38 -15.81
N GLU A 142 33.78 -10.10 -15.30
CA GLU A 142 34.36 -8.77 -15.31
C GLU A 142 34.99 -8.51 -16.69
N ILE A 143 34.49 -7.51 -17.41
CA ILE A 143 34.90 -7.17 -18.79
C ILE A 143 35.72 -5.88 -18.86
N GLY A 144 36.10 -5.31 -17.71
CA GLY A 144 36.93 -4.10 -17.60
C GLY A 144 36.89 -3.52 -16.18
N TYR A 145 37.57 -2.38 -15.94
CA TYR A 145 37.61 -1.75 -14.62
C TYR A 145 36.19 -1.41 -14.14
N GLN A 146 35.68 -2.20 -13.18
CA GLN A 146 34.32 -2.10 -12.60
C GLN A 146 33.16 -2.31 -13.59
N LYS A 147 33.40 -2.95 -14.74
CA LYS A 147 32.33 -3.29 -15.70
C LYS A 147 32.08 -4.79 -15.69
N TYR A 148 30.84 -5.18 -15.47
CA TYR A 148 30.38 -6.56 -15.56
C TYR A 148 29.69 -6.83 -16.90
N GLY A 149 29.92 -8.01 -17.46
CA GLY A 149 29.27 -8.53 -18.66
C GLY A 149 27.85 -9.04 -18.37
N GLU A 150 27.29 -9.79 -19.32
CA GLU A 150 25.93 -10.33 -19.20
C GLU A 150 25.81 -11.35 -18.05
N GLN A 151 24.64 -11.35 -17.40
CA GLN A 151 24.31 -12.32 -16.35
C GLN A 151 24.05 -13.70 -16.96
N VAL A 152 24.84 -14.69 -16.55
CA VAL A 152 24.65 -16.08 -16.93
C VAL A 152 24.06 -16.84 -15.75
N GLN A 153 22.82 -17.33 -15.90
CA GLN A 153 22.21 -18.20 -14.90
C GLN A 153 22.88 -19.57 -14.95
N LEU A 154 23.55 -19.96 -13.86
CA LEU A 154 24.23 -21.25 -13.78
C LEU A 154 23.28 -22.38 -13.44
N LEU A 155 22.27 -22.08 -12.62
CA LEU A 155 21.29 -23.04 -12.13
C LEU A 155 19.90 -22.60 -12.59
N GLN A 156 19.05 -23.56 -12.96
CA GLN A 156 17.65 -23.25 -13.27
C GLN A 156 16.98 -22.62 -12.04
N PRO A 157 16.37 -21.43 -12.18
CA PRO A 157 15.73 -20.77 -11.05
C PRO A 157 14.56 -21.60 -10.49
N LEU A 158 14.45 -21.65 -9.17
CA LEU A 158 13.29 -22.18 -8.49
C LEU A 158 12.32 -21.01 -8.24
N VAL A 159 11.10 -21.12 -8.76
CA VAL A 159 10.06 -20.11 -8.55
C VAL A 159 8.91 -20.74 -7.78
N PHE A 160 8.40 -20.05 -6.76
CA PHE A 160 7.20 -20.45 -6.03
C PHE A 160 6.36 -19.20 -5.69
N ASN A 161 5.09 -19.42 -5.35
CA ASN A 161 4.11 -18.37 -5.16
C ASN A 161 3.81 -18.15 -3.68
N VAL A 162 3.57 -16.90 -3.30
CA VAL A 162 3.20 -16.49 -1.95
C VAL A 162 1.94 -15.61 -2.04
N PRO A 163 0.75 -16.19 -1.80
CA PRO A 163 -0.48 -15.43 -1.72
C PRO A 163 -0.38 -14.43 -0.56
N ILE A 164 -0.58 -13.16 -0.87
CA ILE A 164 -0.48 -12.08 0.12
C ILE A 164 -1.83 -11.84 0.79
N TRP A 165 -2.90 -11.89 0.03
CA TRP A 165 -4.25 -11.69 0.52
C TRP A 165 -5.23 -12.58 -0.24
N ASP A 166 -6.33 -12.93 0.42
CA ASP A 166 -7.45 -13.62 -0.22
C ASP A 166 -8.17 -12.59 -1.11
N ASP A 167 -8.57 -13.00 -2.31
CA ASP A 167 -9.36 -12.19 -3.25
C ASP A 167 -10.63 -11.62 -2.62
N LYS A 168 -11.16 -12.28 -1.57
CA LYS A 168 -12.29 -11.80 -0.80
C LYS A 168 -11.85 -11.12 0.48
N ASN A 169 -11.14 -11.79 1.39
CA ASN A 169 -10.89 -11.23 2.71
C ASN A 169 -9.62 -10.39 2.77
N LEU A 170 -9.75 -9.06 2.73
CA LEU A 170 -8.64 -8.12 3.00
C LEU A 170 -8.73 -7.57 4.44
N PRO A 171 -7.79 -7.92 5.33
CA PRO A 171 -7.67 -7.28 6.64
C PRO A 171 -7.16 -5.84 6.51
N LEU A 172 -7.84 -4.91 7.18
CA LEU A 172 -7.50 -3.50 7.27
C LEU A 172 -7.27 -3.13 8.75
N PRO A 173 -6.14 -3.55 9.35
CA PRO A 173 -5.88 -3.42 10.80
C PRO A 173 -5.98 -2.00 11.34
N PHE A 174 -5.60 -0.97 10.56
CA PHE A 174 -5.72 0.43 11.01
C PHE A 174 -7.16 0.91 11.10
N LEU A 175 -8.09 0.24 10.40
CA LEU A 175 -9.52 0.43 10.62
C LEU A 175 -10.05 -0.53 11.69
N GLY A 176 -9.37 -1.63 11.99
CA GLY A 176 -9.94 -2.69 12.82
C GLY A 176 -11.03 -3.48 12.07
N LEU A 177 -10.92 -3.57 10.74
CA LEU A 177 -11.91 -4.18 9.86
C LEU A 177 -11.30 -5.30 9.01
N THR A 178 -12.19 -6.16 8.50
CA THR A 178 -11.92 -6.97 7.31
C THR A 178 -12.97 -6.62 6.27
N ILE A 179 -12.56 -6.42 5.03
CA ILE A 179 -13.49 -6.12 3.93
C ILE A 179 -13.49 -7.26 2.91
N ASP A 180 -14.62 -7.42 2.22
CA ASP A 180 -14.70 -8.14 0.96
C ASP A 180 -14.11 -7.28 -0.15
N LYS A 181 -12.87 -7.58 -0.56
CA LYS A 181 -12.15 -6.79 -1.53
C LYS A 181 -12.85 -6.72 -2.88
N THR A 182 -13.66 -7.71 -3.25
CA THR A 182 -14.36 -7.70 -4.53
C THR A 182 -15.29 -6.50 -4.70
N ASN A 183 -15.67 -5.82 -3.61
CA ASN A 183 -16.43 -4.58 -3.62
C ASN A 183 -15.59 -3.31 -3.77
N VAL A 184 -14.26 -3.38 -3.65
CA VAL A 184 -13.37 -2.22 -3.79
C VAL A 184 -12.56 -2.38 -5.09
N PRO A 185 -12.89 -1.62 -6.14
CA PRO A 185 -12.10 -1.66 -7.36
C PRO A 185 -10.71 -1.06 -7.09
N GLY A 186 -9.66 -1.72 -7.59
CA GLY A 186 -8.27 -1.23 -7.58
C GLY A 186 -7.54 -1.28 -6.24
N ASP A 187 -6.43 -0.58 -6.14
CA ASP A 187 -5.48 -0.71 -5.02
C ASP A 187 -6.02 -0.12 -3.71
N VAL A 188 -5.59 -0.72 -2.60
CA VAL A 188 -5.83 -0.23 -1.23
C VAL A 188 -4.48 0.01 -0.57
N ASP A 189 -4.14 1.28 -0.40
CA ASP A 189 -2.86 1.74 0.16
C ASP A 189 -3.07 2.28 1.56
N THR A 190 -2.04 2.22 2.41
CA THR A 190 -2.06 2.97 3.67
C THR A 190 -1.91 4.47 3.38
N LYS A 191 -2.74 5.30 4.01
CA LYS A 191 -2.57 6.76 4.08
C LYS A 191 -2.32 7.13 5.54
N GLN A 192 -1.29 7.92 5.80
CA GLN A 192 -0.83 8.26 7.13
C GLN A 192 -0.69 9.78 7.22
N ASN A 193 -1.11 10.35 8.35
CA ASN A 193 -0.73 11.70 8.72
C ASN A 193 0.58 11.67 9.53
N GLY A 194 1.49 12.63 9.36
CA GLY A 194 2.69 12.74 10.22
C GLY A 194 3.61 11.49 10.28
N SER A 195 4.28 11.29 11.42
CA SER A 195 5.30 10.24 11.64
C SER A 195 4.73 9.02 12.37
N ILE A 196 5.20 7.82 12.05
CA ILE A 196 4.64 6.57 12.62
C ILE A 196 4.88 6.48 14.14
N ASP A 197 5.91 7.17 14.63
CA ASP A 197 6.26 7.22 16.05
C ASP A 197 5.49 8.32 16.82
N ASP A 198 4.72 9.18 16.14
CA ASP A 198 3.90 10.20 16.80
C ASP A 198 2.55 9.60 17.23
N SER A 199 2.24 9.66 18.52
CA SER A 199 0.96 9.19 19.07
C SER A 199 -0.28 9.87 18.44
N ARG A 200 -0.11 11.06 17.86
CA ARG A 200 -1.16 11.81 17.16
C ARG A 200 -1.36 11.35 15.73
N THR A 201 -0.52 10.43 15.24
CA THR A 201 -0.65 9.91 13.90
C THR A 201 -1.83 8.93 13.80
N ASP A 202 -2.74 9.24 12.89
CA ASP A 202 -3.82 8.43 12.39
C ASP A 202 -3.41 7.81 11.05
N VAL A 203 -3.60 6.51 10.99
CA VAL A 203 -3.38 5.72 9.79
C VAL A 203 -4.74 5.24 9.31
N GLY A 204 -4.99 5.46 8.03
CA GLY A 204 -6.15 4.96 7.32
C GLY A 204 -5.72 4.31 6.02
N TYR A 205 -6.66 4.23 5.10
CA TYR A 205 -6.43 3.68 3.78
C TYR A 205 -6.89 4.64 2.69
N ARG A 206 -6.11 4.68 1.61
CA ARG A 206 -6.48 5.27 0.34
C ARG A 206 -6.97 4.15 -0.57
N LEU A 207 -8.12 4.33 -1.19
CA LEU A 207 -8.72 3.37 -2.11
C LEU A 207 -8.67 3.96 -3.52
N ARG A 208 -8.18 3.19 -4.49
CA ARG A 208 -8.01 3.66 -5.87
C ARG A 208 -9.06 3.08 -6.81
N ASN A 209 -10.00 3.90 -7.27
CA ASN A 209 -10.84 3.53 -8.41
C ASN A 209 -10.41 4.34 -9.65
N LYS A 210 -9.87 3.66 -10.67
CA LYS A 210 -9.28 4.30 -11.87
C LYS A 210 -8.14 5.28 -11.48
N GLU A 211 -8.34 6.57 -11.68
CA GLU A 211 -7.40 7.65 -11.36
C GLU A 211 -7.84 8.49 -10.15
N ILE A 212 -8.84 8.00 -9.39
CA ILE A 212 -9.48 8.71 -8.29
C ILE A 212 -9.19 7.98 -7.00
N TRP A 213 -8.95 8.78 -5.98
CA TRP A 213 -8.63 8.29 -4.66
C TRP A 213 -9.72 8.65 -3.67
N TYR A 214 -10.12 7.65 -2.91
CA TYR A 214 -11.02 7.75 -1.78
C TYR A 214 -10.24 7.42 -0.52
N SER A 215 -10.84 7.67 0.64
CA SER A 215 -10.24 7.42 1.93
C SER A 215 -11.19 6.67 2.85
N ALA A 216 -10.60 5.85 3.73
CA ALA A 216 -11.26 5.25 4.86
C ALA A 216 -10.36 5.39 6.09
N TYR A 217 -10.89 5.92 7.19
CA TYR A 217 -10.17 6.16 8.43
C TYR A 217 -11.01 5.72 9.63
N THR A 218 -10.37 5.37 10.73
CA THR A 218 -11.04 5.29 12.03
C THR A 218 -10.48 6.30 13.00
N LEU A 219 -11.38 6.98 13.70
CA LEU A 219 -11.05 7.96 14.73
C LEU A 219 -11.45 7.37 16.09
N SER A 220 -10.55 7.39 17.06
CA SER A 220 -10.75 6.77 18.36
C SER A 220 -11.05 7.79 19.46
N SER A 221 -12.07 7.50 20.25
CA SER A 221 -12.40 8.23 21.48
C SER A 221 -11.33 8.08 22.57
N ASP A 222 -10.42 7.09 22.48
CA ASP A 222 -9.28 7.00 23.38
C ASP A 222 -8.25 8.12 23.09
N LYS A 223 -8.14 8.56 21.82
CA LYS A 223 -7.30 9.72 21.43
C LYS A 223 -8.04 11.04 21.60
N PHE A 224 -9.35 11.03 21.33
CA PHE A 224 -10.22 12.20 21.35
C PHE A 224 -11.40 11.94 22.32
N PRO A 225 -11.26 12.19 23.63
CA PRO A 225 -12.28 11.84 24.62
C PRO A 225 -13.68 12.38 24.28
N GLY A 226 -14.67 11.49 24.30
CA GLY A 226 -16.08 11.80 23.98
C GLY A 226 -16.43 11.77 22.49
N LEU A 227 -15.47 11.53 21.61
CA LEU A 227 -15.69 11.44 20.16
C LEU A 227 -16.60 10.24 19.82
N ASN A 228 -17.60 10.48 18.98
CA ASN A 228 -18.51 9.48 18.42
C ASN A 228 -18.98 9.94 17.02
N ALA A 229 -19.79 9.14 16.33
CA ALA A 229 -20.21 9.45 14.96
C ALA A 229 -20.89 10.83 14.82
N LYS A 230 -21.70 11.24 15.81
CA LYS A 230 -22.35 12.56 15.81
C LYS A 230 -21.34 13.69 16.00
N GLU A 231 -20.42 13.54 16.96
CA GLU A 231 -19.37 14.54 17.22
C GLU A 231 -18.40 14.71 16.04
N VAL A 232 -18.07 13.61 15.35
CA VAL A 232 -17.23 13.65 14.14
C VAL A 232 -17.97 14.34 12.98
N ALA A 233 -19.28 14.08 12.82
CA ALA A 233 -20.10 14.77 11.83
C ALA A 233 -20.20 16.27 12.12
N ASP A 234 -20.39 16.63 13.39
CA ASP A 234 -20.46 18.02 13.82
C ASP A 234 -19.12 18.74 13.60
N ASP A 235 -17.99 18.12 13.95
CA ASP A 235 -16.65 18.64 13.67
C ASP A 235 -16.40 18.83 12.17
N PHE A 236 -16.73 17.82 11.36
CA PHE A 236 -16.56 17.87 9.92
C PHE A 236 -17.30 19.05 9.29
N ILE A 237 -18.59 19.22 9.59
CA ILE A 237 -19.41 20.21 8.89
C ILE A 237 -18.99 21.64 9.27
N HIS A 238 -18.60 21.85 10.53
CA HIS A 238 -18.02 23.10 10.99
C HIS A 238 -16.66 23.37 10.36
N ALA A 239 -15.78 22.36 10.26
CA ALA A 239 -14.52 22.48 9.54
C ALA A 239 -14.74 22.81 8.06
N ALA A 240 -15.64 22.10 7.38
CA ALA A 240 -15.99 22.34 5.98
C ALA A 240 -16.50 23.76 5.73
N THR A 241 -17.36 24.28 6.62
CA THR A 241 -17.79 25.68 6.56
C THR A 241 -16.66 26.66 6.81
N LEU A 242 -15.80 26.42 7.80
CA LEU A 242 -14.66 27.29 8.05
C LEU A 242 -13.74 27.38 6.82
N TYR A 243 -13.35 26.24 6.26
CA TYR A 243 -12.41 26.18 5.13
C TYR A 243 -13.01 26.70 3.83
N ALA A 244 -14.30 26.46 3.57
CA ALA A 244 -14.98 27.04 2.41
C ALA A 244 -15.02 28.59 2.42
N ASN A 245 -14.78 29.21 3.59
CA ASN A 245 -14.79 30.65 3.80
C ASN A 245 -13.43 31.25 4.21
N TYR A 246 -12.34 30.46 4.25
CA TYR A 246 -11.03 30.84 4.82
C TYR A 246 -10.41 32.14 4.24
N ASN A 247 -10.69 32.49 2.98
CA ASN A 247 -10.17 33.73 2.36
C ASN A 247 -11.03 34.98 2.62
N ASN A 248 -12.21 34.84 3.25
CA ASN A 248 -13.06 35.98 3.63
C ASN A 248 -12.68 36.50 5.03
N LEU A 249 -11.39 36.83 5.21
CA LEU A 249 -10.75 37.21 6.47
C LEU A 249 -11.46 38.33 7.25
N TYR A 250 -12.28 39.16 6.58
CA TYR A 250 -13.00 40.26 7.22
C TYR A 250 -14.26 39.87 8.02
N ASP A 251 -14.81 38.67 7.81
CA ASP A 251 -16.05 38.20 8.49
C ASP A 251 -15.79 37.05 9.48
N SER A 252 -14.51 36.75 9.74
CA SER A 252 -14.02 35.60 10.53
C SER A 252 -14.06 35.78 12.06
N LYS A 253 -14.73 36.81 12.58
CA LYS A 253 -14.87 37.03 14.03
C LYS A 253 -15.78 35.95 14.63
N LYS A 254 -15.14 34.92 15.21
CA LYS A 254 -15.72 33.70 15.82
C LYS A 254 -16.60 32.92 14.83
N PRO A 255 -16.04 31.95 14.08
CA PRO A 255 -16.74 31.31 12.97
C PRO A 255 -18.04 30.62 13.41
N PHE A 256 -18.12 30.14 14.66
CA PHE A 256 -19.30 29.53 15.22
C PHE A 256 -19.48 29.96 16.67
N LYS A 257 -20.70 30.32 17.05
CA LYS A 257 -21.03 30.69 18.43
C LYS A 257 -21.13 29.46 19.34
N ASP A 258 -21.60 28.35 18.77
CA ASP A 258 -22.06 27.18 19.51
C ASP A 258 -21.17 25.94 19.27
N TYR A 259 -20.04 26.09 18.57
CA TYR A 259 -19.10 25.01 18.29
C TYR A 259 -17.63 25.45 18.48
N ASP A 260 -16.84 24.61 19.14
CA ASP A 260 -15.39 24.81 19.31
C ASP A 260 -14.60 23.94 18.33
N ILE A 261 -14.11 24.55 17.25
CA ILE A 261 -13.32 23.89 16.21
C ILE A 261 -11.99 23.32 16.73
N ALA A 262 -11.50 23.79 17.88
CA ALA A 262 -10.27 23.29 18.49
C ALA A 262 -10.52 22.09 19.41
N LYS A 263 -11.78 21.67 19.60
CA LYS A 263 -12.14 20.58 20.54
C LYS A 263 -11.43 19.27 20.21
N PHE A 264 -11.41 18.87 18.93
CA PHE A 264 -10.79 17.62 18.50
C PHE A 264 -9.61 17.82 17.54
N THR A 265 -9.57 18.92 16.76
CA THR A 265 -8.51 19.17 15.77
C THR A 265 -8.24 17.97 14.86
N LEU A 266 -9.30 17.39 14.29
CA LEU A 266 -9.20 16.20 13.46
C LEU A 266 -8.40 16.45 12.16
N PRO A 267 -7.64 15.45 11.66
CA PRO A 267 -6.73 15.61 10.51
C PRO A 267 -7.48 15.56 9.17
N TRP A 268 -8.40 16.48 8.97
CA TRP A 268 -9.29 16.44 7.81
C TRP A 268 -8.58 16.55 6.47
N ASP A 269 -7.43 17.22 6.40
CA ASP A 269 -6.61 17.24 5.17
C ASP A 269 -6.14 15.84 4.78
N ASP A 270 -5.64 15.09 5.75
CA ASP A 270 -5.19 13.72 5.50
C ASP A 270 -6.36 12.78 5.22
N ILE A 271 -7.55 13.08 5.77
CA ILE A 271 -8.75 12.30 5.51
C ILE A 271 -9.28 12.60 4.09
N ASN A 272 -9.44 13.86 3.70
CA ASN A 272 -10.18 14.20 2.49
C ASN A 272 -9.65 15.41 1.69
N ASP A 273 -8.42 15.83 1.96
CA ASP A 273 -7.70 16.91 1.27
C ASP A 273 -8.42 18.28 1.38
N MET A 274 -9.09 18.52 2.53
CA MET A 274 -9.89 19.73 2.77
C MET A 274 -9.08 21.02 2.99
N LEU A 275 -7.77 20.96 3.27
CA LEU A 275 -6.92 22.17 3.46
C LEU A 275 -6.20 22.61 2.19
N GLU A 276 -6.40 21.93 1.06
CA GLU A 276 -5.84 22.41 -0.18
C GLU A 276 -6.51 23.73 -0.59
N SER A 277 -5.77 24.83 -0.43
CA SER A 277 -6.25 26.22 -0.59
C SER A 277 -6.90 26.56 -1.94
N LYS A 278 -6.88 25.66 -2.93
CA LYS A 278 -7.53 25.83 -4.23
C LYS A 278 -8.91 25.22 -4.30
N TRP A 279 -9.33 24.43 -3.31
CA TRP A 279 -10.60 23.69 -3.32
C TRP A 279 -11.50 24.10 -2.17
N ARG A 280 -12.82 23.95 -2.37
CA ARG A 280 -13.80 24.05 -1.29
C ARG A 280 -15.02 23.19 -1.57
N ILE A 281 -15.75 22.85 -0.51
CA ILE A 281 -17.11 22.34 -0.60
C ILE A 281 -18.05 23.53 -0.83
N SER A 282 -18.55 23.69 -2.06
CA SER A 282 -19.23 24.91 -2.51
C SER A 282 -20.42 25.29 -1.64
N LYS A 283 -21.27 24.31 -1.29
CA LYS A 283 -22.48 24.52 -0.49
C LYS A 283 -22.21 24.87 0.98
N MET A 284 -20.96 24.89 1.42
CA MET A 284 -20.57 25.33 2.76
C MET A 284 -20.04 26.78 2.78
N SER A 285 -20.00 27.45 1.62
CA SER A 285 -19.62 28.86 1.50
C SER A 285 -20.79 29.79 1.81
N TYR A 286 -20.56 30.83 2.61
CA TYR A 286 -21.55 31.89 2.88
C TYR A 286 -21.86 32.75 1.66
N GLN A 287 -20.98 32.72 0.65
CA GLN A 287 -21.22 33.41 -0.62
C GLN A 287 -22.31 32.72 -1.45
N GLU A 288 -22.34 31.38 -1.39
CA GLU A 288 -23.31 30.56 -2.11
C GLU A 288 -24.60 30.36 -1.29
N ASP A 289 -24.47 30.14 0.03
CA ASP A 289 -25.60 29.96 0.95
C ASP A 289 -25.42 30.80 2.22
N LYS A 290 -26.00 32.00 2.23
CA LYS A 290 -25.98 32.91 3.40
C LYS A 290 -26.72 32.33 4.62
N SER A 291 -27.62 31.34 4.42
CA SER A 291 -28.40 30.76 5.52
C SER A 291 -27.51 30.00 6.52
N LEU A 292 -26.36 29.48 6.07
CA LEU A 292 -25.40 28.75 6.90
C LEU A 292 -24.90 29.53 8.12
N LYS A 293 -24.89 30.88 8.07
CA LYS A 293 -24.45 31.71 9.21
C LYS A 293 -25.35 31.56 10.45
N LYS A 294 -26.58 31.08 10.27
CA LYS A 294 -27.60 30.97 11.32
C LYS A 294 -28.22 29.59 11.39
N ALA A 295 -27.79 28.67 10.53
CA ALA A 295 -28.33 27.31 10.48
C ALA A 295 -27.64 26.44 11.53
N ASP A 296 -28.40 25.49 12.07
CA ASP A 296 -27.80 24.29 12.66
C ASP A 296 -27.19 23.47 11.50
N LEU A 297 -25.86 23.44 11.44
CA LEU A 297 -25.14 22.80 10.34
C LEU A 297 -25.34 21.28 10.29
N MET A 298 -25.69 20.64 11.42
CA MET A 298 -25.97 19.21 11.45
C MET A 298 -27.19 18.83 10.61
N THR A 299 -28.11 19.76 10.37
CA THR A 299 -29.26 19.55 9.47
C THR A 299 -28.88 19.33 8.00
N LYS A 300 -27.61 19.55 7.63
CA LYS A 300 -27.09 19.29 6.29
C LYS A 300 -26.76 17.81 6.05
N PHE A 301 -26.68 17.00 7.11
CA PHE A 301 -26.49 15.56 6.98
C PHE A 301 -27.81 14.83 6.77
N GLU A 302 -27.74 13.76 6.01
CA GLU A 302 -28.74 12.69 5.98
C GLU A 302 -28.35 11.63 7.03
N GLU A 303 -29.27 11.29 7.94
CA GLU A 303 -29.09 10.12 8.79
C GLU A 303 -29.25 8.85 7.94
N VAL A 304 -28.28 7.95 8.03
CA VAL A 304 -28.23 6.75 7.19
C VAL A 304 -28.01 5.49 8.02
N THR A 305 -28.52 4.38 7.50
CA THR A 305 -28.11 3.05 7.93
C THR A 305 -27.66 2.27 6.70
N ILE A 306 -26.36 1.96 6.61
CA ILE A 306 -25.77 1.24 5.48
C ILE A 306 -24.95 0.07 6.00
N ASN A 307 -25.15 -1.11 5.40
CA ASN A 307 -24.62 -2.36 5.93
C ASN A 307 -24.93 -2.52 7.45
N GLY A 308 -26.09 -2.03 7.91
CA GLY A 308 -26.47 -2.00 9.33
C GLY A 308 -25.65 -1.09 10.24
N LEU A 309 -24.74 -0.27 9.70
CA LEU A 309 -24.00 0.77 10.42
C LEU A 309 -24.80 2.06 10.38
N LYS A 310 -25.04 2.66 11.55
CA LYS A 310 -25.75 3.94 11.67
C LYS A 310 -24.78 5.09 11.59
N GLY A 311 -25.24 6.23 11.10
CA GLY A 311 -24.46 7.46 11.12
C GLY A 311 -24.99 8.50 10.16
N TYR A 312 -24.08 9.26 9.56
CA TYR A 312 -24.38 10.46 8.81
C TYR A 312 -23.73 10.42 7.44
N LYS A 313 -24.47 10.88 6.43
CA LYS A 313 -24.00 11.07 5.06
C LYS A 313 -24.11 12.53 4.69
N PHE A 314 -23.05 13.08 4.11
CA PHE A 314 -23.09 14.40 3.48
C PHE A 314 -22.56 14.30 2.05
N GLN A 315 -23.17 15.05 1.14
CA GLN A 315 -22.77 15.11 -0.25
C GLN A 315 -22.96 16.52 -0.82
N SER A 316 -22.01 16.96 -1.63
CA SER A 316 -22.03 18.30 -2.25
C SER A 316 -21.08 18.37 -3.44
N ASN A 317 -21.34 19.32 -4.32
CA ASN A 317 -20.39 19.72 -5.34
C ASN A 317 -19.21 20.46 -4.67
N THR A 318 -18.05 20.40 -5.32
CA THR A 318 -16.85 21.15 -4.93
C THR A 318 -16.51 22.18 -6.01
N ALA A 319 -15.82 23.24 -5.58
CA ALA A 319 -15.34 24.27 -6.48
C ALA A 319 -13.84 24.42 -6.34
N GLU A 320 -13.21 24.80 -7.45
CA GLU A 320 -11.80 25.11 -7.54
C GLU A 320 -11.59 26.58 -7.93
N ARG A 321 -10.44 27.11 -7.55
CA ARG A 321 -9.90 28.36 -8.08
C ARG A 321 -8.47 28.15 -8.61
N GLU A 322 -8.08 28.96 -9.58
CA GLU A 322 -6.79 28.83 -10.27
C GLU A 322 -5.58 28.95 -9.32
N HIS A 323 -5.64 29.88 -8.36
CA HIS A 323 -4.61 30.09 -7.35
C HIS A 323 -5.20 30.64 -6.03
N ILE A 324 -4.41 30.65 -4.96
CA ILE A 324 -4.85 31.00 -3.58
C ILE A 324 -5.43 32.42 -3.40
N ASN A 325 -5.23 33.31 -4.38
CA ASN A 325 -5.74 34.68 -4.35
C ASN A 325 -6.83 34.93 -5.40
N ALA A 326 -7.22 33.91 -6.16
CA ALA A 326 -8.28 34.04 -7.15
C ALA A 326 -9.64 34.12 -6.44
N TYR A 327 -10.45 35.10 -6.86
CA TYR A 327 -11.79 35.33 -6.33
C TYR A 327 -12.86 34.48 -7.03
N LYS A 328 -12.59 34.05 -8.27
CA LYS A 328 -13.51 33.24 -9.05
C LYS A 328 -13.38 31.77 -8.66
N TRP A 329 -14.47 31.23 -8.13
CA TRP A 329 -14.64 29.80 -7.90
C TRP A 329 -15.41 29.20 -9.07
N THR A 330 -14.97 28.04 -9.54
CA THR A 330 -15.61 27.29 -10.62
C THR A 330 -15.96 25.92 -10.08
N GLU A 331 -17.23 25.54 -10.18
CA GLU A 331 -17.67 24.19 -9.82
C GLU A 331 -16.95 23.17 -10.69
N ARG A 332 -16.31 22.18 -10.05
CA ARG A 332 -15.35 21.31 -10.74
C ARG A 332 -15.31 19.89 -10.21
N GLY A 333 -15.97 19.58 -9.10
CA GLY A 333 -15.88 18.25 -8.51
C GLY A 333 -17.05 17.89 -7.62
N GLN A 334 -16.95 16.72 -7.04
CA GLN A 334 -18.01 16.06 -6.27
C GLN A 334 -17.44 15.46 -5.00
N PHE A 335 -18.14 15.66 -3.90
CA PHE A 335 -17.72 15.23 -2.58
C PHE A 335 -18.82 14.43 -1.89
N VAL A 336 -18.44 13.27 -1.34
CA VAL A 336 -19.29 12.45 -0.48
C VAL A 336 -18.48 12.02 0.73
N ILE A 337 -19.10 12.06 1.90
CA ILE A 337 -18.56 11.53 3.16
C ILE A 337 -19.62 10.75 3.91
N TYR A 338 -19.19 9.63 4.46
CA TYR A 338 -19.92 8.80 5.42
C TYR A 338 -19.17 8.84 6.75
N ILE A 339 -19.90 9.09 7.83
CA ILE A 339 -19.40 9.07 9.20
C ILE A 339 -20.29 8.11 9.97
N LEU A 340 -19.75 6.94 10.27
CA LEU A 340 -20.51 5.77 10.72
C LEU A 340 -20.00 5.27 12.06
N GLU A 341 -20.90 4.70 12.85
CA GLU A 341 -20.53 3.85 13.98
C GLU A 341 -19.65 2.70 13.48
N HIS A 342 -18.58 2.38 14.23
CA HIS A 342 -17.73 1.26 13.89
C HIS A 342 -18.45 -0.07 14.18
N PRO A 343 -18.40 -1.08 13.29
CA PRO A 343 -19.20 -2.31 13.40
C PRO A 343 -18.95 -3.11 14.68
N THR A 344 -17.74 -3.05 15.22
CA THR A 344 -17.28 -3.95 16.30
C THR A 344 -16.62 -3.24 17.47
N ASP A 345 -16.40 -1.92 17.39
CA ASP A 345 -15.67 -1.17 18.42
C ASP A 345 -16.37 0.16 18.69
N PRO A 346 -17.18 0.28 19.75
CA PRO A 346 -17.94 1.49 20.02
C PRO A 346 -17.06 2.71 20.36
N LYS A 347 -15.76 2.50 20.62
CA LYS A 347 -14.82 3.60 20.83
C LYS A 347 -14.33 4.22 19.54
N ARG A 348 -14.57 3.60 18.39
CA ARG A 348 -14.13 4.06 17.07
C ARG A 348 -15.30 4.59 16.26
N THR A 349 -15.02 5.61 15.47
CA THR A 349 -15.90 6.11 14.41
C THR A 349 -15.23 5.86 13.07
N LEU A 350 -15.97 5.26 12.13
CA LEU A 350 -15.49 5.02 10.76
C LEU A 350 -15.84 6.24 9.89
N VAL A 351 -14.86 6.79 9.19
CA VAL A 351 -15.04 7.85 8.20
C VAL A 351 -14.63 7.30 6.84
N VAL A 352 -15.53 7.40 5.86
CA VAL A 352 -15.26 7.02 4.46
C VAL A 352 -15.63 8.19 3.57
N SER A 353 -14.68 8.70 2.78
CA SER A 353 -14.91 9.92 1.97
C SER A 353 -14.18 9.90 0.64
N SER A 354 -14.65 10.72 -0.30
CA SER A 354 -13.83 11.14 -1.44
C SER A 354 -12.92 12.31 -1.06
N SER A 355 -11.89 12.57 -1.87
CA SER A 355 -11.16 13.84 -1.82
C SER A 355 -12.05 15.02 -2.24
N VAL A 356 -11.85 16.21 -1.66
CA VAL A 356 -12.48 17.46 -2.12
C VAL A 356 -12.05 17.81 -3.55
N GLY A 357 -10.84 17.42 -3.94
CA GLY A 357 -10.31 17.55 -5.30
C GLY A 357 -10.82 16.48 -6.29
N ASN A 358 -11.84 15.69 -5.94
CA ASN A 358 -12.39 14.69 -6.85
C ASN A 358 -13.22 15.33 -7.97
N GLN A 359 -12.64 15.41 -9.18
CA GLN A 359 -13.27 16.05 -10.35
C GLN A 359 -13.81 15.07 -11.40
N LYS A 360 -13.54 13.77 -11.24
CA LYS A 360 -13.63 12.83 -12.35
C LYS A 360 -14.91 11.99 -12.36
N ASN A 361 -15.62 11.93 -11.23
CA ASN A 361 -16.85 11.16 -11.07
C ASN A 361 -18.04 12.06 -10.72
N THR A 362 -19.25 11.63 -11.06
CA THR A 362 -20.49 12.26 -10.57
C THR A 362 -20.69 12.00 -9.07
N LEU A 363 -21.69 12.65 -8.47
CA LEU A 363 -22.07 12.37 -7.07
C LEU A 363 -22.53 10.93 -6.92
N GLU A 364 -23.33 10.41 -7.85
CA GLU A 364 -23.86 9.05 -7.81
C GLU A 364 -22.75 8.01 -7.95
N GLU A 365 -21.78 8.25 -8.83
CA GLU A 365 -20.61 7.38 -8.99
C GLU A 365 -19.74 7.40 -7.73
N THR A 366 -19.50 8.59 -7.17
CA THR A 366 -18.73 8.77 -5.93
C THR A 366 -19.43 8.07 -4.76
N ASP A 367 -20.74 8.27 -4.60
CA ASP A 367 -21.57 7.63 -3.59
C ASP A 367 -21.54 6.11 -3.72
N THR A 368 -21.69 5.59 -4.93
CA THR A 368 -21.67 4.15 -5.22
C THR A 368 -20.34 3.50 -4.81
N VAL A 369 -19.21 4.15 -5.11
CA VAL A 369 -17.89 3.62 -4.71
C VAL A 369 -17.77 3.51 -3.19
N LEU A 370 -18.17 4.56 -2.46
CA LEU A 370 -18.11 4.54 -1.00
C LEU A 370 -19.07 3.52 -0.40
N LYS A 371 -20.31 3.43 -0.92
CA LYS A 371 -21.29 2.42 -0.52
C LYS A 371 -20.77 1.00 -0.74
N ASN A 372 -20.09 0.74 -1.86
CA ASN A 372 -19.52 -0.57 -2.14
C ASN A 372 -18.45 -0.95 -1.11
N PHE A 373 -17.54 -0.02 -0.77
CA PHE A 373 -16.57 -0.23 0.31
C PHE A 373 -17.27 -0.57 1.63
N ILE A 374 -18.27 0.22 2.03
CA ILE A 374 -18.99 0.05 3.30
C ILE A 374 -19.77 -1.27 3.33
N ASN A 375 -20.44 -1.64 2.24
CA ASN A 375 -21.14 -2.91 2.09
C ASN A 375 -20.19 -4.12 2.05
N GLY A 376 -18.93 -3.90 1.67
CA GLY A 376 -17.88 -4.90 1.74
C GLY A 376 -17.41 -5.21 3.16
N ILE A 377 -17.70 -4.37 4.16
CA ILE A 377 -17.26 -4.59 5.54
C ILE A 377 -17.90 -5.86 6.10
N LYS A 378 -17.05 -6.78 6.56
CA LYS A 378 -17.46 -8.02 7.23
C LYS A 378 -17.72 -7.73 8.71
N LYS A 379 -18.80 -8.31 9.23
CA LYS A 379 -19.23 -8.16 10.62
C LYS A 379 -18.74 -9.31 11.48
#